data_AF-A0A5C3NTD6-F1
#
_entry.id   AF-A0A5C3NTD6-F1
#
_cell.length_a   1.000
_cell.length_b   1.000
_cell.length_c   1.000
_cell.angle_alpha   90.00
_cell.angle_beta   90.00
_cell.angle_gamma   90.00
#
_symmetry.space_group_name_H-M   'P 1'
#
loop_
_entity.id
_entity.type
_entity.pdbx_description
1 polymer ?
#
loop_
_entity_poly.entity_id
_entity_poly.type
_entity_poly.pdbx_seq_one_letter_code
_entity_poly.pdbx_strand_id
1 'polypeptide(L)'
;MHALRQEILPPSGVEFAACLKFTPSTLSHAGSSSSQAGRALFNVVVARSSLLRIFEVREEPAPVSTQQDDEKERHARVRKGTEAVEGEVEMDGTGDGFVNVDTVKSTGQNGVSQPTVNRFYLVREHRLHGTVTGLEAVRTVHSLEDRLDRLLVSFKDAKYTPSHPRIP
;
A
#
# COMPACT_ATOMS: atom_id res chain seq x y z
N MET A 1 42.69 16.55 17.72
CA MET A 1 42.24 15.55 16.73
C MET A 1 40.81 15.90 16.37
N HIS A 2 40.54 16.28 15.13
CA HIS A 2 39.19 16.62 14.65
C HIS A 2 38.79 15.61 13.59
N ALA A 3 37.58 15.06 13.67
CA ALA A 3 37.03 14.14 12.70
C ALA A 3 35.61 14.56 12.32
N LEU A 4 35.22 14.34 11.06
CA LEU A 4 33.89 14.62 10.53
C LEU A 4 33.22 13.29 10.20
N ARG A 5 32.03 13.05 10.78
CA ARG A 5 31.24 11.85 10.52
C ARG A 5 30.24 12.13 9.40
N GLN A 6 30.29 11.35 8.33
CA GLN A 6 29.30 11.35 7.27
C GLN A 6 28.66 9.97 7.14
N GLU A 7 27.36 9.92 6.91
CA GLU A 7 26.61 8.69 6.68
C GLU A 7 26.24 8.60 5.20
N ILE A 8 26.80 7.61 4.50
CA ILE A 8 26.66 7.47 3.03
C ILE A 8 25.37 6.71 2.68
N LEU A 9 24.99 5.72 3.50
CA LEU A 9 23.77 4.95 3.32
C LEU A 9 22.96 4.96 4.64
N PRO A 10 21.67 5.34 4.59
CA PRO A 10 20.83 5.28 5.77
C PRO A 10 20.55 3.81 6.15
N PRO A 11 20.21 3.53 7.42
CA PRO A 11 19.73 2.21 7.82
C PRO A 11 18.51 1.80 6.98
N SER A 12 18.60 0.63 6.33
CA SER A 12 17.58 0.10 5.43
C SER A 12 16.59 -0.84 6.11
N GLY A 13 16.99 -1.51 7.19
CA GLY A 13 16.12 -2.41 7.97
C GLY A 13 15.03 -1.68 8.77
N VAL A 14 14.06 -2.46 9.25
CA VAL A 14 12.94 -2.02 10.12
C VAL A 14 13.01 -2.80 11.42
N GLU A 15 12.95 -2.12 12.56
CA GLU A 15 12.92 -2.75 13.90
C GLU A 15 11.55 -2.59 14.55
N PHE A 16 10.91 -1.43 14.36
CA PHE A 16 9.59 -1.13 14.89
C PHE A 16 8.65 -0.68 13.76
N ALA A 17 7.39 -1.07 13.84
CA ALA A 17 6.36 -0.68 12.89
C ALA A 17 5.01 -0.46 13.60
N ALA A 18 4.25 0.53 13.13
CA ALA A 18 2.90 0.81 13.59
C ALA A 18 1.99 1.19 12.41
N CYS A 19 0.76 0.70 12.43
CA CYS A 19 -0.28 1.04 11.46
C CYS A 19 -1.30 1.94 12.13
N LEU A 20 -1.60 3.11 11.55
CA LEU A 20 -2.50 4.09 12.14
C LEU A 20 -3.03 5.09 11.10
N LYS A 21 -4.12 5.79 11.44
CA LYS A 21 -4.63 6.93 10.65
C LYS A 21 -3.93 8.20 11.10
N PHE A 22 -2.74 8.43 10.56
CA PHE A 22 -1.88 9.53 10.97
C PHE A 22 -2.13 10.82 10.17
N THR A 23 -2.61 10.69 8.93
CA THR A 23 -2.73 11.80 7.98
C THR A 23 -4.18 12.05 7.56
N PRO A 24 -4.58 13.30 7.28
CA PRO A 24 -5.95 13.65 6.88
C PRO A 24 -6.45 12.92 5.61
N SER A 25 -5.54 12.54 4.71
CA SER A 25 -5.82 11.74 3.50
C SER A 25 -6.51 10.40 3.83
N THR A 26 -6.24 9.83 5.00
CA THR A 26 -6.87 8.57 5.44
C THR A 26 -8.31 8.74 5.96
N LEU A 27 -8.78 9.99 6.11
CA LEU A 27 -10.13 10.31 6.57
C LEU A 27 -11.13 10.48 5.43
N SER A 28 -10.67 10.66 4.18
CA SER A 28 -11.57 10.74 3.04
C SER A 28 -12.24 9.39 2.81
N HIS A 29 -13.47 9.24 3.30
CA HIS A 29 -14.34 8.14 2.91
C HIS A 29 -14.74 8.34 1.44
N ALA A 30 -14.76 7.23 0.71
CA ALA A 30 -15.02 7.13 -0.71
C ALA A 30 -16.06 8.16 -1.21
N GLY A 31 -15.68 8.99 -2.18
CA GLY A 31 -16.66 9.83 -2.86
C GLY A 31 -16.12 10.97 -3.74
N SER A 32 -14.97 11.56 -3.45
CA SER A 32 -14.54 12.76 -4.17
C SER A 32 -13.02 12.82 -4.39
N SER A 33 -12.55 12.07 -5.37
CA SER A 33 -11.56 12.58 -6.34
C SER A 33 -11.23 11.48 -7.32
N SER A 34 -11.58 11.73 -8.57
CA SER A 34 -11.04 11.08 -9.76
C SER A 34 -9.55 11.38 -9.97
N SER A 35 -8.77 11.49 -8.89
CA SER A 35 -7.32 11.61 -8.99
C SER A 35 -6.76 10.24 -9.29
N GLN A 36 -5.91 10.13 -10.31
CA GLN A 36 -5.17 8.93 -10.70
C GLN A 36 -4.35 8.28 -9.56
N ALA A 37 -4.32 8.87 -8.37
CA ALA A 37 -3.39 8.57 -7.29
C ALA A 37 -3.92 7.60 -6.21
N GLY A 38 -5.05 6.92 -6.45
CA GLY A 38 -5.60 5.88 -5.57
C GLY A 38 -6.25 6.38 -4.28
N ARG A 39 -6.95 5.48 -3.59
CA ARG A 39 -7.61 5.75 -2.30
C ARG A 39 -6.64 5.47 -1.14
N ALA A 40 -6.36 6.46 -0.31
CA ALA A 40 -5.57 6.26 0.91
C ALA A 40 -6.34 5.43 1.95
N LEU A 41 -5.70 4.39 2.48
CA LEU A 41 -6.29 3.45 3.43
C LEU A 41 -5.86 3.78 4.87
N PHE A 42 -4.55 3.81 5.11
CA PHE A 42 -3.92 4.05 6.41
C PHE A 42 -2.45 4.41 6.21
N ASN A 43 -1.78 4.81 7.29
CA ASN A 43 -0.34 5.05 7.31
C ASN A 43 0.40 3.90 8.00
N VAL A 44 1.57 3.57 7.47
CA VAL A 44 2.52 2.66 8.10
C VAL A 44 3.75 3.45 8.49
N VAL A 45 4.00 3.54 9.79
CA VAL A 45 5.18 4.18 10.32
C VAL A 45 6.18 3.10 10.70
N VAL A 46 7.40 3.21 10.19
CA VAL A 46 8.50 2.31 10.51
C VAL A 46 9.64 3.08 11.13
N ALA A 47 10.35 2.45 12.06
CA ALA A 47 11.51 3.04 12.70
C ALA A 47 12.65 2.03 12.89
N ARG A 48 13.88 2.53 12.79
CA ARG A 48 15.11 1.83 13.12
C ARG A 48 16.19 2.81 13.53
N SER A 49 16.91 2.50 14.61
CA SER A 49 17.94 3.40 15.15
C SER A 49 17.39 4.81 15.36
N SER A 50 17.89 5.81 14.63
CA SER A 50 17.42 7.21 14.69
C SER A 50 16.56 7.60 13.49
N LEU A 51 16.14 6.64 12.66
CA LEU A 51 15.40 6.93 11.43
C LEU A 51 13.95 6.48 11.56
N LEU A 52 13.02 7.37 11.24
CA LEU A 52 11.59 7.11 11.20
C LEU A 52 11.05 7.48 9.82
N ARG A 53 10.30 6.56 9.20
CA ARG A 53 9.68 6.76 7.88
C ARG A 53 8.18 6.54 8.00
N ILE A 54 7.43 7.40 7.33
CA ILE A 54 5.98 7.37 7.28
C ILE A 54 5.59 7.06 5.85
N PHE A 55 4.91 5.93 5.68
CA PHE A 55 4.32 5.52 4.44
C PHE A 55 2.81 5.71 4.47
N GLU A 56 2.22 6.02 3.34
CA GLU A 56 0.78 5.97 3.12
C GLU A 56 0.48 4.78 2.22
N VAL A 57 -0.45 3.93 2.66
CA VAL A 57 -0.90 2.78 1.88
C VAL A 57 -2.09 3.23 1.06
N ARG A 58 -1.99 3.11 -0.26
CA ARG A 58 -3.05 3.45 -1.19
C ARG A 58 -3.50 2.23 -1.97
N GLU A 59 -4.82 2.15 -2.15
CA GLU A 59 -5.46 1.22 -3.07
C GLU A 59 -5.59 1.87 -4.44
N GLU A 60 -5.00 1.24 -5.45
CA GLU A 60 -5.01 1.70 -6.84
C GLU A 60 -5.56 0.59 -7.75
N PRO A 61 -6.18 0.92 -8.90
CA PRO A 61 -6.51 -0.07 -9.91
C PRO A 61 -5.25 -0.87 -10.29
N ALA A 62 -5.39 -2.19 -10.40
CA ALA A 62 -4.30 -3.05 -10.80
C ALA A 62 -3.81 -2.61 -12.19
N PRO A 63 -2.48 -2.44 -12.39
CA PRO A 63 -1.96 -2.16 -13.71
C PRO A 63 -2.36 -3.32 -14.62
N VAL A 64 -3.12 -3.02 -15.68
CA VAL A 64 -3.47 -4.00 -16.71
C VAL A 64 -2.18 -4.56 -17.29
N SER A 65 -1.92 -5.83 -17.02
CA SER A 65 -0.81 -6.56 -17.62
C SER A 65 -1.12 -6.73 -19.10
N THR A 66 -0.55 -5.87 -19.95
CA THR A 66 -0.64 -5.98 -21.42
C THR A 66 -0.18 -7.34 -21.95
N GLN A 67 0.62 -8.08 -21.17
CA GLN A 67 1.14 -9.40 -21.55
C GLN A 67 0.08 -10.51 -21.58
N GLN A 68 -0.95 -10.46 -20.71
CA GLN A 68 -1.96 -11.52 -20.63
C GLN A 68 -3.02 -11.39 -21.73
N ASP A 69 -3.31 -10.15 -22.15
CA ASP A 69 -4.20 -9.89 -23.28
C ASP A 69 -3.53 -10.26 -24.62
N ASP A 70 -2.22 -10.03 -24.77
CA ASP A 70 -1.46 -10.43 -25.96
C ASP A 70 -1.44 -11.96 -26.16
N GLU A 71 -1.33 -12.74 -25.08
CA GLU A 71 -1.45 -14.20 -25.15
C GLU A 71 -2.88 -14.61 -25.50
N LYS A 72 -3.90 -14.06 -24.83
CA LYS A 72 -5.30 -14.40 -25.11
C LYS A 72 -5.72 -14.02 -26.54
N GLU A 73 -5.20 -12.92 -27.07
CA GLU A 73 -5.42 -12.48 -28.45
C GLU A 73 -4.65 -13.34 -29.47
N ARG A 74 -3.41 -13.75 -29.18
CA ARG A 74 -2.66 -14.70 -30.01
C ARG A 74 -3.35 -16.06 -30.08
N HIS A 75 -3.86 -16.57 -28.95
CA HIS A 75 -4.61 -17.83 -28.90
C HIS A 75 -6.01 -17.74 -29.54
N ALA A 76 -6.60 -16.54 -29.63
CA ALA A 76 -7.86 -16.29 -30.36
C ALA A 76 -7.64 -16.19 -31.88
N ARG A 77 -6.52 -15.58 -32.32
CA ARG A 77 -6.15 -15.48 -33.74
C ARG A 77 -5.78 -16.83 -34.35
N VAL A 78 -5.19 -17.75 -33.57
CA VAL A 78 -4.91 -19.13 -34.02
C VAL A 78 -6.19 -19.91 -34.34
N ARG A 79 -7.32 -19.64 -33.67
CA ARG A 79 -8.61 -20.32 -33.94
C ARG A 79 -9.44 -19.70 -35.07
N LYS A 80 -9.05 -18.55 -35.61
CA LYS A 80 -9.83 -17.84 -36.65
C LYS A 80 -9.47 -18.25 -38.08
N GLY A 81 -8.55 -19.22 -38.25
CA GLY A 81 -8.07 -19.70 -39.55
C GLY A 81 -8.55 -21.10 -39.95
N THR A 82 -9.35 -21.78 -39.14
CA THR A 82 -9.99 -23.04 -39.52
C THR A 82 -11.45 -22.76 -39.86
N GLU A 83 -11.69 -22.40 -41.12
CA GLU A 83 -13.02 -22.41 -41.71
C GLU A 83 -13.62 -23.81 -41.54
N ALA A 84 -14.75 -23.89 -40.85
CA ALA A 84 -15.46 -25.14 -40.63
C ALA A 84 -16.03 -25.62 -41.97
N VAL A 85 -15.44 -26.68 -42.53
CA VAL A 85 -16.07 -27.46 -43.60
C VAL A 85 -17.27 -28.17 -42.98
N GLU A 86 -18.45 -27.96 -43.54
CA GLU A 86 -19.69 -28.57 -43.08
C GLU A 86 -19.60 -30.10 -43.20
N GLY A 87 -19.51 -30.74 -42.03
CA GLY A 87 -19.85 -32.13 -41.83
C GLY A 87 -18.72 -33.01 -41.33
N GLU A 88 -18.32 -32.91 -40.06
CA GLU A 88 -17.81 -34.06 -39.29
C GLU A 88 -18.15 -33.95 -37.79
N VAL A 89 -19.01 -34.89 -37.38
CA VAL A 89 -19.20 -35.63 -36.11
C VAL A 89 -19.04 -34.95 -34.75
N GLU A 90 -20.10 -35.09 -33.93
CA GLU A 90 -20.10 -35.03 -32.46
C GLU A 90 -18.94 -35.85 -31.88
N MET A 91 -18.19 -35.23 -30.97
CA MET A 91 -17.28 -35.93 -30.07
C MET A 91 -17.66 -35.57 -28.64
N ASP A 92 -18.43 -36.44 -28.01
CA ASP A 92 -18.69 -36.48 -26.58
C ASP A 92 -17.52 -37.12 -25.84
N GLY A 93 -17.27 -36.64 -24.61
CA GLY A 93 -16.43 -37.34 -23.64
C GLY A 93 -15.43 -36.46 -22.89
N THR A 94 -15.89 -35.83 -21.81
CA THR A 94 -15.07 -35.51 -20.63
C THR A 94 -13.84 -34.60 -20.86
N GLY A 95 -14.09 -33.31 -21.01
CA GLY A 95 -13.08 -32.28 -20.81
C GLY A 95 -13.38 -31.52 -19.54
N ASP A 96 -12.65 -31.82 -18.45
CA ASP A 96 -12.72 -31.09 -17.19
C ASP A 96 -12.48 -29.60 -17.43
N GLY A 97 -13.57 -28.85 -17.47
CA GLY A 97 -13.53 -27.39 -17.41
C GLY A 97 -13.09 -26.99 -16.01
N PHE A 98 -11.84 -26.57 -15.87
CA PHE A 98 -11.36 -25.89 -14.68
C PHE A 98 -12.12 -24.57 -14.53
N VAL A 99 -13.31 -24.63 -13.93
CA VAL A 99 -13.97 -23.48 -13.33
C VAL A 99 -13.13 -23.10 -12.11
N ASN A 100 -12.42 -21.98 -12.22
CA ASN A 100 -11.76 -21.38 -11.08
C ASN A 100 -12.85 -20.87 -10.11
N VAL A 101 -13.29 -21.73 -9.19
CA VAL A 101 -14.24 -21.44 -8.10
C VAL A 101 -13.52 -20.68 -6.98
N ASP A 102 -12.83 -19.59 -7.30
CA ASP A 102 -12.26 -18.66 -6.30
C ASP A 102 -12.87 -17.26 -6.40
N THR A 103 -13.99 -17.13 -7.13
CA THR A 103 -14.76 -15.88 -7.23
C THR A 103 -16.25 -16.12 -7.01
N VAL A 104 -16.60 -16.88 -5.98
CA VAL A 104 -17.99 -16.96 -5.50
C VAL A 104 -18.07 -16.71 -4.00
N LYS A 105 -17.96 -15.42 -3.65
CA LYS A 105 -18.59 -14.73 -2.51
C LYS A 105 -18.40 -13.25 -2.84
N SER A 106 -19.41 -12.49 -3.23
CA SER A 106 -20.65 -12.27 -2.48
C SER A 106 -21.78 -11.80 -3.41
N THR A 107 -22.91 -12.48 -3.30
CA THR A 107 -24.21 -12.03 -3.80
C THR A 107 -24.56 -10.67 -3.21
N GLY A 108 -24.71 -9.64 -4.05
CA GLY A 108 -25.32 -8.37 -3.67
C GLY A 108 -24.67 -7.13 -4.29
N GLN A 109 -25.30 -6.63 -5.36
CA GLN A 109 -25.20 -5.28 -5.95
C GLN A 109 -24.08 -5.00 -6.98
N ASN A 110 -24.49 -5.06 -8.25
CA ASN A 110 -24.07 -4.24 -9.40
C ASN A 110 -22.72 -3.49 -9.32
N GLY A 111 -21.72 -4.07 -9.98
CA GLY A 111 -20.51 -3.39 -10.40
C GLY A 111 -19.41 -4.41 -10.63
N VAL A 112 -18.88 -4.50 -11.86
CA VAL A 112 -17.65 -5.26 -12.12
C VAL A 112 -16.53 -4.59 -11.32
N SER A 113 -16.18 -5.14 -10.15
CA SER A 113 -15.07 -4.62 -9.34
C SER A 113 -13.79 -4.84 -10.13
N GLN A 114 -13.18 -3.75 -10.62
CA GLN A 114 -11.86 -3.82 -11.22
C GLN A 114 -10.86 -4.34 -10.17
N PRO A 115 -9.89 -5.19 -10.56
CA PRO A 115 -8.86 -5.64 -9.63
C PRO A 115 -8.07 -4.44 -9.11
N THR A 116 -7.76 -4.42 -7.81
CA THR A 116 -6.97 -3.37 -7.15
C THR A 116 -5.66 -3.91 -6.56
N VAL A 117 -4.67 -3.05 -6.40
CA VAL A 117 -3.38 -3.33 -5.75
C VAL A 117 -3.10 -2.29 -4.68
N ASN A 118 -2.41 -2.71 -3.61
CA ASN A 118 -1.98 -1.81 -2.54
C ASN A 118 -0.53 -1.39 -2.76
N ARG A 119 -0.25 -0.09 -2.68
CA ARG A 119 1.10 0.48 -2.80
C ARG A 119 1.46 1.34 -1.60
N PHE A 120 2.73 1.26 -1.20
CA PHE A 120 3.32 2.10 -0.17
C PHE A 120 3.94 3.34 -0.80
N TYR A 121 3.51 4.52 -0.36
CA TYR A 121 4.06 5.81 -0.77
C TYR A 121 4.80 6.43 0.41
N LEU A 122 6.10 6.69 0.25
CA LEU A 122 6.86 7.40 1.29
C LEU A 122 6.37 8.85 1.37
N VAL A 123 5.75 9.21 2.49
CA VAL A 123 5.24 10.55 2.74
C VAL A 123 6.31 11.42 3.37
N ARG A 124 6.98 10.90 4.41
CA ARG A 124 8.01 11.62 5.17
C ARG A 124 9.08 10.69 5.73
N GLU A 125 10.28 11.23 5.85
CA GLU A 125 11.39 10.64 6.59
C GLU A 125 11.88 11.65 7.64
N HIS A 126 12.14 11.17 8.85
CA HIS A 126 12.59 11.96 9.99
C HIS A 126 13.83 11.31 10.61
N ARG A 127 14.87 12.12 10.83
CA ARG A 127 16.03 11.73 11.62
C ARG A 127 15.88 12.26 13.04
N LEU A 128 15.68 11.34 13.98
CA LEU A 128 15.38 11.60 15.38
C LEU A 128 16.68 11.73 16.20
N HIS A 129 16.62 12.47 17.30
CA HIS A 129 17.75 12.70 18.20
C HIS A 129 17.83 11.63 19.29
N GLY A 130 17.90 10.37 18.90
CA GLY A 130 17.99 9.23 19.82
C GLY A 130 17.76 7.91 19.10
N THR A 131 18.07 6.80 19.79
CA THR A 131 17.75 5.45 19.30
C THR A 131 16.32 5.11 19.73
N VAL A 132 15.45 4.87 18.75
CA VAL A 132 14.07 4.42 18.96
C VAL A 132 14.10 3.04 19.63
N THR A 133 13.28 2.87 20.67
CA THR A 133 13.11 1.63 21.43
C THR A 133 11.70 1.08 21.38
N GLY A 134 10.76 1.85 20.82
CA GLY A 134 9.36 1.46 20.74
C GLY A 134 8.55 2.48 19.95
N LEU A 135 7.49 1.98 19.33
CA LEU A 135 6.60 2.72 18.46
C LEU A 135 5.18 2.20 18.67
N GLU A 136 4.24 3.07 18.99
CA GLU A 136 2.85 2.68 19.24
C GLU A 136 1.86 3.73 18.75
N ALA A 137 0.74 3.27 18.21
CA ALA A 137 -0.39 4.12 17.85
C ALA A 137 -1.28 4.31 19.07
N VAL A 138 -1.54 5.56 19.44
CA VAL A 138 -2.35 5.90 20.61
C VAL A 138 -3.49 6.84 20.22
N ARG A 139 -4.63 6.68 20.88
CA ARG A 139 -5.78 7.58 20.72
C ARG A 139 -5.89 8.48 21.95
N THR A 140 -5.95 9.77 21.70
CA THR A 140 -6.06 10.80 22.75
C THR A 140 -7.43 11.46 22.71
N VAL A 141 -7.74 12.33 23.67
CA VAL A 141 -8.98 13.12 23.64
C VAL A 141 -9.08 13.94 22.35
N HIS A 142 -7.98 14.53 21.88
CA HIS A 142 -7.93 15.24 20.61
C HIS A 142 -8.22 14.35 19.39
N SER A 143 -7.91 13.05 19.47
CA SER A 143 -8.25 12.09 18.42
C SER A 143 -9.77 11.90 18.25
N LEU A 144 -10.57 12.34 19.23
CA LEU A 144 -12.03 12.36 19.10
C LEU A 144 -12.50 13.53 18.23
N GLU A 145 -11.76 14.65 18.25
CA GLU A 145 -12.07 15.87 17.51
C GLU A 145 -11.67 15.75 16.05
N ASP A 146 -10.42 15.38 15.79
CA ASP A 146 -9.85 15.34 14.43
C ASP A 146 -9.91 13.95 13.76
N ARG A 147 -10.27 12.91 14.52
CA ARG A 147 -10.33 11.50 14.08
C ARG A 147 -8.98 10.94 13.63
N LEU A 148 -7.87 11.56 14.00
CA LEU A 148 -6.52 11.09 13.71
C LEU A 148 -5.89 10.43 14.94
N ASP A 149 -5.16 9.35 14.69
CA ASP A 149 -4.36 8.68 15.70
C ASP A 149 -3.09 9.50 15.98
N ARG A 150 -2.51 9.30 17.17
CA ARG A 150 -1.22 9.88 17.56
C ARG A 150 -0.17 8.79 17.58
N LEU A 151 1.07 9.19 17.34
CA LEU A 151 2.21 8.29 17.37
C LEU A 151 3.01 8.53 18.64
N LEU A 152 3.12 7.49 19.47
CA LEU A 152 4.04 7.46 20.60
C LEU A 152 5.36 6.84 20.15
N VAL A 153 6.47 7.54 20.40
CA VAL A 153 7.83 7.07 20.09
C VAL A 153 8.63 7.06 21.39
N SER A 154 9.17 5.91 21.75
CA SER A 154 10.08 5.80 22.90
C SER A 154 11.52 5.77 22.43
N PHE A 155 12.42 6.36 23.23
CA PHE A 155 13.85 6.42 22.95
C PHE A 155 14.65 5.84 24.10
N LYS A 156 15.78 5.21 23.78
CA LYS A 156 16.71 4.61 24.75
C LYS A 156 17.19 5.64 25.78
N ASP A 157 17.47 6.85 25.32
CA ASP A 157 17.87 7.98 26.16
C ASP A 157 16.76 9.02 26.09
N ALA A 158 15.78 8.94 27.01
CA ALA A 158 14.70 9.91 27.13
C ALA A 158 15.25 11.27 27.61
N LYS A 159 15.99 11.98 26.74
CA LYS A 159 16.47 13.32 26.98
C LYS A 159 15.49 14.29 26.35
N TYR A 160 14.70 14.97 27.18
CA TYR A 160 14.00 16.17 26.77
C TYR A 160 15.05 17.20 26.35
N THR A 161 15.15 17.49 25.05
CA THR A 161 15.88 18.64 24.56
C THR A 161 14.89 19.78 24.34
N PRO A 162 14.76 20.73 25.30
CA PRO A 162 14.05 21.97 25.00
C PRO A 162 14.83 22.69 23.91
N SER A 163 14.31 22.70 22.68
CA SER A 163 14.85 23.56 21.63
C SER A 163 14.57 25.01 22.03
N HIS A 164 15.60 25.67 22.56
CA HIS A 164 15.57 27.11 22.80
C HIS A 164 15.23 27.83 21.49
N PRO A 165 14.19 28.69 21.45
CA PRO A 165 13.93 29.50 20.28
C PRO A 165 15.09 30.49 20.10
N ARG A 166 15.79 30.41 18.98
CA ARG A 166 16.63 31.51 18.51
C ARG A 166 15.70 32.67 18.16
N ILE A 167 15.70 33.70 18.99
CA ILE A 167 15.16 35.02 18.65
C ILE A 167 16.25 35.73 17.82
N PRO A 168 15.87 36.44 16.72
CA PRO A 168 16.80 37.15 15.85
C PRO A 168 17.62 38.24 16.54
#